data_AF-A0A945HE79-F1
#
_entry.id   AF-A0A945HE79-F1
#
_cell.length_a   1.000
_cell.length_b   1.000
_cell.length_c   1.000
_cell.angle_alpha   90.00
_cell.angle_beta   90.00
_cell.angle_gamma   90.00
#
_symmetry.space_group_name_H-M   'P 1'
#
loop_
_entity.id
_entity.type
_entity.pdbx_description
1 polymer ?
#
loop_
_entity_poly.entity_id
_entity_poly.type
_entity_poly.pdbx_seq_one_letter_code
_entity_poly.pdbx_strand_id
1 'polypeptide(L)' 'MQNSFNAVNFSLPLLMIFKYLLIALSGFYILFSFVIIRQIAIMKKTLITQFSPRITLIGWIHFCFSVLVFVSFLFFVQP' A
#
# COMPACT_ATOMS: atom_id res chain seq x y z
N MET A 1 -33.57 6.56 -28.08
CA MET A 1 -32.88 5.85 -26.97
C MET A 1 -31.71 6.71 -26.55
N GLN A 2 -31.90 7.53 -25.52
CA GLN A 2 -30.90 8.47 -25.01
C GLN A 2 -30.12 7.71 -23.93
N ASN A 3 -28.88 7.34 -24.24
CA ASN A 3 -28.04 6.56 -23.34
C ASN A 3 -27.83 7.32 -22.04
N SER A 4 -28.32 6.73 -20.96
CA SER A 4 -28.18 7.13 -19.56
C SER A 4 -26.74 6.93 -19.06
N PHE A 5 -25.77 7.52 -19.75
CA PHE A 5 -24.46 7.79 -19.17
C PHE A 5 -24.60 9.03 -18.28
N ASN A 6 -25.18 8.82 -17.10
CA ASN A 6 -25.00 9.73 -15.99
C ASN A 6 -23.50 9.81 -15.74
N ALA A 7 -22.87 10.88 -16.25
CA ALA A 7 -21.58 11.31 -15.79
C ALA A 7 -21.67 11.37 -14.27
N VAL A 8 -20.93 10.50 -13.58
CA VAL A 8 -20.88 10.50 -12.12
C VAL A 8 -20.17 11.80 -11.74
N ASN A 9 -20.95 12.86 -11.58
CA ASN A 9 -20.49 14.13 -11.04
C ASN A 9 -20.23 13.89 -9.55
N PHE A 10 -19.05 13.35 -9.24
CA PHE A 10 -18.59 13.22 -7.87
C PHE A 10 -18.59 14.62 -7.25
N SER A 11 -19.32 14.79 -6.16
CA SER A 11 -19.33 16.05 -5.44
C SER A 11 -17.90 16.33 -4.92
N LEU A 12 -17.47 17.59 -4.99
CA LEU A 12 -16.18 18.05 -4.44
C LEU A 12 -15.88 17.48 -3.03
N PRO A 13 -16.84 17.44 -2.07
CA PRO A 13 -16.60 16.82 -0.77
C PRO A 13 -16.35 15.31 -0.82
N LEU A 14 -17.04 14.57 -1.69
CA LEU A 14 -16.83 13.14 -1.84
C LEU A 14 -15.42 12.82 -2.35
N LEU A 15 -14.93 13.59 -3.32
CA LEU A 15 -13.56 13.44 -3.84
C LEU A 15 -12.50 13.69 -2.76
N MET A 16 -12.68 14.71 -1.92
CA MET A 16 -11.76 14.98 -0.80
C MET A 16 -11.72 13.82 0.20
N ILE A 17 -12.87 13.23 0.54
CA ILE A 17 -12.94 12.09 1.46
C ILE A 17 -12.16 10.89 0.92
N PHE A 18 -12.34 10.57 -0.37
CA PHE A 18 -11.59 9.47 -1.02
C PHE A 18 -10.08 9.70 -1.00
N LYS A 19 -9.62 10.93 -1.22
CA LYS A 19 -8.19 11.28 -1.15
C LYS A 19 -7.60 11.00 0.23
N TYR A 20 -8.25 11.46 1.30
CA TYR A 20 -7.80 11.21 2.67
C TYR A 20 -7.85 9.73 3.03
N LEU A 21 -8.90 9.02 2.59
CA LEU A 21 -9.02 7.57 2.81
C LEU A 21 -7.86 6.80 2.17
N LEU A 22 -7.46 7.16 0.93
CA LEU A 22 -6.33 6.52 0.24
C LEU A 22 -5.00 6.75 0.97
N ILE A 23 -4.76 7.97 1.46
CA ILE A 23 -3.56 8.28 2.27
C ILE A 23 -3.55 7.42 3.55
N ALA A 24 -4.67 7.35 4.26
CA ALA A 24 -4.80 6.55 5.47
C ALA A 24 -4.57 5.06 5.20
N LEU A 25 -5.21 4.49 4.18
CA LEU A 25 -5.05 3.09 3.78
C LEU A 25 -3.60 2.78 3.37
N SER A 26 -2.95 3.68 2.64
CA SER A 26 -1.55 3.51 2.26
C SER A 26 -0.62 3.55 3.50
N GLY A 27 -0.93 4.36 4.51
CA GLY A 27 -0.22 4.35 5.80
C GLY A 27 -0.37 3.01 6.54
N PHE A 28 -1.59 2.48 6.60
CA PHE A 28 -1.85 1.14 7.14
C PHE A 28 -1.09 0.05 6.38
N TYR A 29 -0.95 0.20 5.05
CA TYR A 29 -0.23 -0.75 4.23
C TYR A 29 1.27 -0.82 4.56
N ILE A 30 1.90 0.30 4.94
CA ILE A 30 3.29 0.29 5.44
C ILE A 30 3.41 -0.56 6.71
N LEU A 31 2.48 -0.38 7.66
CA LEU A 31 2.46 -1.18 8.89
C LEU A 31 2.32 -2.66 8.57
N PHE A 32 1.42 -3.00 7.64
CA PHE A 32 1.25 -4.37 7.17
C PHE A 32 2.53 -4.94 6.53
N SER A 33 3.20 -4.17 5.68
CA SER A 33 4.44 -4.59 5.03
C SER A 33 5.57 -4.83 6.05
N PHE A 34 5.65 -4.00 7.09
CA PHE A 34 6.56 -4.21 8.21
C PHE A 34 6.27 -5.51 8.97
N VAL A 35 4.99 -5.83 9.21
CA VAL A 35 4.57 -7.08 9.84
C VAL A 35 5.01 -8.29 9.01
N ILE A 36 4.92 -8.21 7.67
CA ILE A 36 5.41 -9.27 6.76
C ILE A 36 6.91 -9.51 6.95
N ILE A 37 7.75 -8.46 6.99
CA ILE A 37 9.20 -8.62 7.22
C ILE A 37 9.45 -9.34 8.54
N ARG A 38 8.74 -8.96 9.60
CA ARG A 38 8.85 -9.62 10.91
C ARG A 38 8.46 -11.10 10.82
N GLN A 39 7.39 -11.43 10.08
CA GLN A 39 6.97 -12.81 9.88
C GLN A 39 8.03 -13.62 9.12
N ILE A 40 8.61 -13.07 8.05
CA ILE A 40 9.72 -13.70 7.31
C ILE A 40 10.91 -13.98 8.25
N ALA A 41 11.25 -13.02 9.12
CA ALA A 41 12.34 -13.17 10.07
C ALA A 41 12.07 -14.25 11.14
N ILE A 42 10.81 -14.42 11.57
CA ILE A 42 10.40 -15.49 12.49
C ILE A 42 10.43 -16.85 11.78
N MET A 43 9.88 -16.93 10.56
CA MET A 43 9.84 -18.17 9.77
C MET A 43 11.23 -18.70 9.41
N LYS A 44 12.19 -17.79 9.19
CA LYS A 44 13.61 -18.15 9.01
C LYS A 44 14.19 -18.96 10.18
N LYS A 45 13.69 -18.78 11.41
CA LYS A 45 14.19 -19.49 12.59
C LYS A 45 13.67 -20.94 12.69
N THR A 46 12.58 -21.26 12.01
CA THR A 46 11.92 -22.57 12.08
C THR A 46 12.16 -23.41 10.82
N LEU A 47 12.23 -22.78 9.64
CA LEU A 47 12.56 -23.43 8.38
C LEU A 47 13.97 -23.03 7.93
N ILE A 48 14.93 -23.93 8.15
CA ILE A 48 16.28 -23.83 7.58
C ILE A 48 16.16 -24.18 6.08
N THR A 49 15.85 -23.17 5.26
CA THR A 49 15.73 -23.32 3.80
C THR A 49 16.69 -22.38 3.10
N GLN A 50 17.34 -22.86 2.03
CA GLN A 50 18.29 -22.07 1.24
C GLN A 50 17.65 -20.84 0.56
N PHE A 51 16.31 -20.77 0.50
CA PHE A 51 15.56 -19.63 -0.03
C PHE A 51 15.38 -18.47 0.98
N SER A 52 15.68 -18.68 2.26
CA SER A 52 15.47 -17.70 3.33
C SER A 52 16.10 -16.30 3.06
N PRO A 53 17.33 -16.18 2.50
CA PRO A 53 17.93 -14.88 2.22
C PRO A 53 17.22 -14.13 1.08
N ARG A 54 16.77 -14.86 0.04
CA ARG A 54 16.08 -14.27 -1.12
C ARG A 54 14.72 -13.72 -0.73
N ILE A 55 13.96 -14.47 0.06
CA ILE A 55 12.64 -14.04 0.55
C ILE A 55 12.77 -12.81 1.45
N THR A 56 13.80 -12.76 2.29
CA THR A 56 14.07 -11.60 3.15
C THR A 56 14.37 -10.34 2.32
N LEU A 57 15.19 -10.48 1.27
CA LEU A 57 15.50 -9.37 0.36
C LEU A 57 14.23 -8.86 -0.35
N ILE A 58 13.39 -9.76 -0.85
CA ILE A 58 12.12 -9.40 -1.49
C ILE A 58 11.20 -8.67 -0.50
N GLY A 59 11.15 -9.12 0.76
CA GLY A 59 10.39 -8.44 1.83
C GLY A 59 10.85 -7.00 2.05
N TRP A 60 12.16 -6.76 2.10
CA TRP A 60 12.72 -5.41 2.23
C TRP A 60 12.47 -4.53 0.99
N ILE A 61 12.58 -5.08 -0.21
CA ILE A 61 12.25 -4.37 -1.44
C ILE A 61 10.77 -3.98 -1.44
N HIS A 62 9.88 -4.92 -1.12
CA HIS A 62 8.45 -4.68 -1.02
C HIS A 62 8.10 -3.57 -0.01
N PHE A 63 8.74 -3.59 1.16
CA PHE A 63 8.60 -2.52 2.15
C PHE A 63 9.06 -1.16 1.63
N CYS A 64 10.22 -1.09 0.98
CA CYS A 64 10.70 0.13 0.34
C CYS A 64 9.67 0.67 -0.68
N PHE A 65 9.11 -0.20 -1.52
CA PHE A 65 8.05 0.18 -2.46
C PHE A 65 6.79 0.69 -1.75
N SER A 66 6.35 0.06 -0.65
CA SER A 66 5.19 0.54 0.11
C SER A 66 5.40 1.95 0.68
N VAL A 67 6.62 2.25 1.15
CA VAL A 67 6.99 3.58 1.64
C VAL A 67 6.98 4.59 0.48
N LEU A 68 7.53 4.23 -0.68
CA LEU A 68 7.52 5.09 -1.88
C LEU A 68 6.09 5.40 -2.35
N VAL A 69 5.20 4.41 -2.33
CA VAL A 69 3.78 4.60 -2.68
C VAL A 69 3.13 5.59 -1.72
N PHE A 70 3.31 5.42 -0.41
CA PHE A 70 2.77 6.36 0.58
C PHE A 70 3.31 7.78 0.41
N VAL A 71 4.61 7.93 0.18
CA VAL A 71 5.23 9.22 -0.12
C VAL A 71 4.63 9.84 -1.39
N SER A 72 4.36 9.02 -2.42
CA SER A 72 3.68 9.48 -3.64
C SER A 72 2.25 9.95 -3.34
N PHE A 73 1.51 9.26 -2.48
CA PHE A 73 0.20 9.73 -2.03
C PHE A 73 0.30 11.06 -1.27
N LEU A 74 1.33 11.28 -0.46
CA LEU A 74 1.53 12.57 0.19
C LEU A 74 1.79 13.69 -0.83
N PHE A 75 2.70 13.50 -1.79
CA PHE A 75 3.06 14.58 -2.72
C PHE A 75 2.05 14.85 -3.85
N PHE A 76 1.35 13.83 -4.34
CA PHE A 76 0.50 13.96 -5.54
C PHE A 76 -1.00 14.01 -5.26
N VAL A 77 -1.48 13.52 -4.11
CA VAL A 77 -2.93 13.44 -3.81
C VAL A 77 -3.44 14.60 -2.95
N GLN A 78 -2.55 15.29 -2.23
CA GLN A 78 -2.85 16.53 -1.51
C GLN A 78 -3.36 17.64 -2.47
N PRO A 79 -4.20 18.59 -2.00
CA PRO A 79 -4.71 19.68 -2.82
C PRO A 79 -3.61 20.63 -3.32
#